data_AF-A0A220NKQ4-F1
#
_entry.id   AF-A0A220NKQ4-F1
#
_cell.length_a   1.000
_cell.length_b   1.000
_cell.length_c   1.000
_cell.angle_alpha   90.00
_cell.angle_beta   90.00
_cell.angle_gamma   90.00
#
_symmetry.space_group_name_H-M   'P 1'
#
loop_
_entity.id
_entity.type
_entity.pdbx_description
1 polymer ?
#
loop_
_entity_poly.entity_id
_entity_poly.type
_entity_poly.pdbx_seq_one_letter_code
_entity_poly.pdbx_strand_id
1 'polypeptide(L)'
;TLGVKQMVIGVNKMDTTEPPYSEARFKEIVTEVSAYIKKVGYDPKTVAFVPISGWHGDNMLEASEKMGWYKGWETTRKSGSNAGKTLLEALDNIEPPSRPSDKPLRLPLQDVYKIGGIGTVPVGRVETGTIKPGMIVCFAPNGLTTEVKSVEMHHESLPEALPGDNVGFNVKNVSVKELRRGYVASDSKNKPATG
;
A
#
# COMPACT_ATOMS: atom_id res chain seq x y z
N THR A 1 10.36 -5.20 -6.84
CA THR A 1 10.14 -4.72 -5.46
C THR A 1 8.82 -5.28 -4.96
N LEU A 2 8.64 -5.48 -3.65
CA LEU A 2 7.39 -6.00 -3.04
C LEU A 2 6.22 -4.98 -3.09
N GLY A 3 6.22 -4.04 -4.04
CA GLY A 3 5.21 -2.98 -4.13
C GLY A 3 5.40 -1.81 -3.15
N VAL A 4 6.45 -1.81 -2.32
CA VAL A 4 6.81 -0.67 -1.46
C VAL A 4 7.39 0.45 -2.32
N LYS A 5 6.61 1.51 -2.52
CA LYS A 5 6.95 2.64 -3.40
C LYS A 5 7.51 3.87 -2.69
N GLN A 6 7.41 3.91 -1.37
CA GLN A 6 7.89 5.02 -0.54
C GLN A 6 9.01 4.54 0.37
N MET A 7 10.04 5.35 0.52
CA MET A 7 11.26 5.03 1.25
C MET A 7 11.77 6.28 1.96
N VAL A 8 12.30 6.09 3.16
CA VAL A 8 13.08 7.08 3.91
C VAL A 8 14.42 6.44 4.25
N ILE A 9 15.50 7.19 4.12
CA ILE A 9 16.85 6.72 4.40
C ILE A 9 17.41 7.48 5.59
N GLY A 10 17.47 6.81 6.74
CA GLY A 10 18.24 7.27 7.89
C GLY A 10 19.72 6.91 7.72
N VAL A 11 20.57 7.91 7.49
CA VAL A 11 22.03 7.73 7.49
C VAL A 11 22.49 7.71 8.94
N ASN A 12 22.54 6.51 9.51
CA ASN A 12 22.79 6.30 10.93
C ASN A 12 24.29 6.33 11.29
N LYS A 13 24.56 6.44 12.60
CA LYS A 13 25.90 6.48 13.21
C LYS A 13 26.72 7.70 12.80
N MET A 14 26.07 8.85 12.59
CA MET A 14 26.76 10.09 12.26
C MET A 14 27.77 10.53 13.34
N ASP A 15 27.55 10.13 14.60
CA ASP A 15 28.47 10.30 15.71
C ASP A 15 29.83 9.60 15.52
N THR A 16 29.88 8.56 14.68
CA THR A 16 31.08 7.74 14.44
C THR A 16 31.84 8.09 13.16
N THR A 17 31.40 9.11 12.40
CA THR A 17 32.16 9.55 11.24
C THR A 17 33.48 10.19 11.65
N GLU A 18 34.40 10.34 10.71
CA GLU A 18 35.67 11.03 10.94
C GLU A 18 35.75 12.30 10.06
N PRO A 19 35.70 13.51 10.64
CA PRO A 19 35.36 13.82 12.04
C PRO A 19 33.89 13.49 12.39
N PRO A 20 33.51 13.40 13.68
CA PRO A 20 32.13 13.15 14.08
C PRO A 20 31.15 14.14 13.44
N TYR A 21 29.99 13.66 13.00
CA TYR A 21 28.95 14.43 12.33
C TYR A 21 29.40 15.12 11.02
N SER A 22 30.23 14.43 10.22
CA SER A 22 30.82 14.95 8.98
C SER A 22 29.79 15.14 7.86
N GLU A 23 29.62 16.39 7.42
CA GLU A 23 28.78 16.74 6.26
C GLU A 23 29.29 16.10 4.97
N ALA A 24 30.62 16.06 4.78
CA ALA A 24 31.23 15.49 3.58
C ALA A 24 30.90 14.00 3.46
N ARG A 25 31.00 13.26 4.56
CA ARG A 25 30.67 11.82 4.60
C ARG A 25 29.18 11.58 4.35
N PHE A 26 28.31 12.42 4.90
CA PHE A 26 26.88 12.34 4.62
C PHE A 26 26.58 12.56 3.13
N LYS A 27 27.14 13.61 2.51
CA LYS A 27 26.93 13.92 1.08
C LYS A 27 27.43 12.82 0.15
N GLU A 28 28.56 12.20 0.48
CA GLU A 28 29.09 11.03 -0.22
C GLU A 28 28.09 9.87 -0.19
N ILE A 29 27.61 9.49 1.00
CA ILE A 29 26.61 8.42 1.18
C ILE A 29 25.33 8.74 0.41
N VAL A 30 24.82 9.97 0.52
CA VAL A 30 23.61 10.40 -0.22
C VAL A 30 23.81 10.22 -1.72
N THR A 31 24.97 10.57 -2.25
CA THR A 31 25.28 10.46 -3.69
C THR A 31 25.30 9.00 -4.15
N GLU A 32 26.03 8.14 -3.46
CA GLU A 32 26.17 6.73 -3.82
C GLU A 32 24.84 5.97 -3.69
N VAL A 33 24.14 6.18 -2.57
CA VAL A 33 22.86 5.52 -2.32
C VAL A 33 21.78 6.04 -3.28
N SER A 34 21.77 7.33 -3.59
CA SER A 34 20.87 7.88 -4.63
C SER A 34 21.08 7.23 -5.99
N ALA A 35 22.34 7.02 -6.39
CA ALA A 35 22.65 6.32 -7.63
C ALA A 35 22.18 4.86 -7.60
N TYR A 36 22.31 4.20 -6.45
CA TYR A 36 21.89 2.81 -6.27
C TYR A 36 20.37 2.65 -6.31
N ILE A 37 19.61 3.42 -5.51
CA ILE A 37 18.13 3.31 -5.46
C ILE A 37 17.50 3.69 -6.81
N LYS A 38 18.14 4.58 -7.57
CA LYS A 38 17.73 4.92 -8.94
C LYS A 38 17.81 3.70 -9.87
N LYS A 39 18.86 2.88 -9.75
CA LYS A 39 18.98 1.62 -10.53
C LYS A 39 17.92 0.59 -10.12
N VAL A 40 17.53 0.57 -8.85
CA VAL A 40 16.47 -0.32 -8.33
C VAL A 40 15.07 0.14 -8.80
N GLY A 41 14.93 1.40 -9.21
CA GLY A 41 13.69 1.95 -9.77
C GLY A 41 12.97 2.96 -8.86
N TYR A 42 13.60 3.42 -7.78
CA TYR A 42 13.12 4.56 -6.99
C TYR A 42 13.56 5.88 -7.62
N ASP A 43 12.78 6.93 -7.45
CA ASP A 43 13.22 8.29 -7.77
C ASP A 43 13.91 8.90 -6.54
N PRO A 44 15.21 9.20 -6.56
CA PRO A 44 15.89 9.77 -5.39
C PRO A 44 15.27 11.08 -4.89
N LYS A 45 14.59 11.85 -5.76
CA LYS A 45 13.92 13.09 -5.36
C LYS A 45 12.72 12.87 -4.44
N THR A 46 12.15 11.66 -4.41
CA THR A 46 10.99 11.35 -3.56
C THR A 46 11.39 10.82 -2.17
N VAL A 47 12.70 10.63 -1.94
CA VAL A 47 13.26 9.94 -0.77
C VAL A 47 13.95 10.93 0.15
N ALA A 48 13.50 10.98 1.41
CA ALA A 48 14.14 11.79 2.43
C ALA A 48 15.43 11.10 2.91
N PHE A 49 16.55 11.83 2.90
CA PHE A 49 17.80 11.40 3.51
C PHE A 49 18.01 12.17 4.81
N VAL A 50 18.01 11.46 5.94
CA VAL A 50 18.09 12.06 7.28
C VAL A 50 19.38 11.59 7.95
N PRO A 51 20.35 12.47 8.26
CA PRO A 51 21.52 12.10 9.05
C PRO A 51 21.09 11.94 10.51
N ILE A 52 21.27 10.75 11.10
CA ILE A 52 20.82 10.44 12.45
C ILE A 52 21.94 9.79 13.29
N SER A 53 21.79 9.87 14.61
CA SER A 53 22.43 8.93 15.53
C SER A 53 21.34 8.24 16.34
N GLY A 54 21.06 6.98 16.04
CA GLY A 54 20.07 6.21 16.79
C GLY A 54 20.47 6.01 18.25
N TRP A 55 21.77 6.04 18.58
CA TRP A 55 22.25 5.89 19.95
C TRP A 55 22.07 7.19 20.77
N HIS A 56 22.39 8.33 20.18
CA HIS A 56 22.30 9.63 20.84
C HIS A 56 20.97 10.36 20.64
N GLY A 57 20.09 9.85 19.79
CA GLY A 57 18.79 10.45 19.48
C GLY A 57 18.84 11.61 18.47
N ASP A 58 20.01 11.93 17.92
CA ASP A 58 20.22 13.06 17.01
C ASP A 58 19.34 12.93 15.76
N ASN A 59 18.53 13.96 15.46
CA ASN A 59 17.59 14.03 14.34
C ASN A 59 16.52 12.91 14.32
N MET A 60 16.30 12.19 15.42
CA MET A 60 15.25 11.16 15.49
C MET A 60 13.87 11.80 15.67
N LEU A 61 13.69 12.52 16.77
CA LEU A 61 12.46 13.22 17.14
C LEU A 61 12.63 14.74 17.06
N GLU A 62 13.78 15.22 17.51
CA GLU A 62 14.16 16.64 17.56
C GLU A 62 15.41 16.87 16.72
N ALA A 63 15.59 18.10 16.23
CA ALA A 63 16.75 18.46 15.44
C ALA A 63 18.02 18.48 16.30
N SER A 64 19.10 17.89 15.79
CA SER A 64 20.40 17.87 16.47
C SER A 64 21.12 19.21 16.35
N GLU A 65 21.63 19.71 17.47
CA GLU A 65 22.51 20.89 17.50
C GLU A 65 23.91 20.61 16.92
N LYS A 66 24.32 19.34 16.85
CA LYS A 66 25.66 18.91 16.39
C LYS A 66 25.79 18.92 14.86
N MET A 67 24.67 19.01 14.15
CA MET A 67 24.60 18.99 12.69
C MET A 67 24.03 20.31 12.14
N GLY A 68 24.55 21.46 12.59
CA GLY A 68 24.09 22.78 12.13
C GLY A 68 24.21 23.05 10.62
N TRP A 69 25.05 22.26 9.94
CA TRP A 69 25.16 22.25 8.47
C TRP A 69 23.93 21.64 7.78
N TYR A 70 23.23 20.72 8.44
CA TYR A 70 22.07 20.05 7.88
C TYR A 70 20.84 20.96 7.94
N LYS A 71 20.34 21.37 6.77
CA LYS A 71 19.19 22.29 6.66
C LYS A 71 17.85 21.58 6.66
N GLY A 72 17.86 20.27 6.47
CA GLY A 72 16.67 19.45 6.35
C GLY A 72 16.74 18.56 5.12
N TRP A 73 15.81 17.61 5.06
CA TRP A 73 15.51 16.83 3.88
C TRP A 73 14.42 17.54 3.08
N GLU A 74 14.43 17.32 1.77
CA GLU A 74 13.36 17.74 0.87
C GLU A 74 12.95 16.54 0.03
N THR A 75 11.65 16.41 -0.20
CA THR A 75 11.08 15.37 -1.07
C THR A 75 10.10 16.00 -2.05
N THR A 76 10.16 15.59 -3.30
CA THR A 76 9.19 15.97 -4.34
C THR A 76 8.45 14.75 -4.79
N ARG A 77 7.13 14.73 -4.58
CA ARG A 77 6.22 13.66 -5.01
C ARG A 77 5.14 14.23 -5.90
N LYS A 78 4.24 13.37 -6.40
CA LYS A 78 3.11 13.80 -7.24
C LYS A 78 2.15 14.74 -6.50
N SER A 79 2.07 14.60 -5.17
CA SER A 79 1.22 15.42 -4.30
C SER A 79 1.79 16.82 -4.04
N GLY A 80 3.10 17.02 -4.21
CA GLY A 80 3.79 18.27 -3.90
C GLY A 80 5.21 18.04 -3.39
N SER A 81 5.86 19.14 -3.00
CA SER A 81 7.16 19.12 -2.33
C SER A 81 6.99 19.36 -0.83
N ASN A 82 7.63 18.55 -0.02
CA ASN A 82 7.64 18.66 1.44
C ASN A 82 9.07 18.68 1.96
N ALA A 83 9.29 19.35 3.08
CA ALA A 83 10.58 19.44 3.74
C ALA A 83 10.43 19.22 5.25
N GLY A 84 11.50 18.78 5.89
CA GLY A 84 11.58 18.59 7.33
C GLY A 84 13.03 18.37 7.76
N LYS A 85 13.27 18.14 9.03
CA LYS A 85 14.61 17.90 9.59
C LYS A 85 14.74 16.52 10.20
N THR A 86 13.74 16.03 10.91
CA THR A 86 13.87 14.82 11.71
C THR A 86 13.37 13.58 10.97
N LEU A 87 13.71 12.41 11.52
CA LEU A 87 13.21 11.14 11.03
C LEU A 87 11.71 11.00 11.27
N LEU A 88 11.20 11.51 12.41
CA LEU A 88 9.77 11.54 12.69
C LEU A 88 9.01 12.34 11.62
N GLU A 89 9.46 13.55 11.31
CA GLU A 89 8.84 14.38 10.26
C GLU A 89 8.87 13.68 8.90
N ALA A 90 9.95 12.93 8.60
CA ALA A 90 10.04 12.16 7.35
C ALA A 90 9.04 10.99 7.29
N LEU A 91 8.75 10.37 8.44
CA LEU A 91 7.74 9.30 8.56
C LEU A 91 6.32 9.87 8.47
N ASP A 92 6.05 10.99 9.14
CA ASP A 92 4.75 11.69 9.07
C ASP A 92 4.46 12.19 7.65
N ASN A 93 5.51 12.49 6.87
CA ASN A 93 5.39 12.85 5.46
C ASN A 93 5.13 11.64 4.54
N ILE A 94 5.05 10.40 5.02
CA ILE A 94 4.67 9.25 4.18
C ILE A 94 3.21 9.40 3.74
N GLU A 95 2.98 9.37 2.42
CA GLU A 95 1.62 9.43 1.89
C GLU A 95 0.88 8.13 2.19
N PRO A 96 -0.36 8.18 2.67
CA PRO A 96 -1.20 7.00 2.74
C PRO A 96 -1.26 6.32 1.36
N PRO A 97 -1.17 4.98 1.28
CA PRO A 97 -1.24 4.29 0.00
C PRO A 97 -2.59 4.60 -0.66
N SER A 98 -2.55 5.05 -1.91
CA SER A 98 -3.75 5.21 -2.71
C SER A 98 -4.45 3.86 -2.84
N ARG A 99 -5.69 3.79 -2.34
CA ARG A 99 -6.55 2.62 -2.53
C ARG A 99 -6.82 2.50 -4.03
N PRO A 100 -6.48 1.38 -4.69
CA PRO A 100 -6.61 1.23 -6.14
C PRO A 100 -8.07 1.02 -6.58
N SER A 101 -8.98 1.94 -6.22
CA SER A 101 -10.41 1.89 -6.54
C SER A 101 -10.68 2.06 -8.04
N ASP A 102 -9.81 2.78 -8.74
CA ASP A 102 -9.94 3.04 -10.18
C ASP A 102 -9.46 1.87 -11.05
N LYS A 103 -8.83 0.86 -10.44
CA LYS A 103 -8.41 -0.35 -11.14
C LYS A 103 -9.58 -1.33 -11.27
N PRO A 104 -9.53 -2.27 -12.23
CA PRO A 104 -10.52 -3.34 -12.31
C PRO A 104 -10.66 -4.12 -11.00
N LEU A 105 -11.88 -4.59 -10.70
CA LEU A 105 -12.15 -5.38 -9.50
C LEU A 105 -11.30 -6.67 -9.51
N ARG A 106 -10.58 -6.91 -8.42
CA ARG A 106 -9.94 -8.19 -8.09
C ARG A 106 -10.18 -8.49 -6.62
N LEU A 107 -10.96 -9.53 -6.36
CA LEU A 107 -11.31 -9.98 -5.02
C LEU A 107 -11.05 -11.50 -4.93
N PRO A 108 -9.86 -11.90 -4.47
CA PRO A 108 -9.54 -13.30 -4.22
C PRO A 108 -10.41 -13.86 -3.09
N LEU A 109 -11.02 -15.01 -3.33
CA LEU A 109 -11.87 -15.69 -2.37
C LEU A 109 -11.01 -16.37 -1.31
N GLN A 110 -11.24 -16.02 -0.05
CA GLN A 110 -10.66 -16.69 1.12
C GLN A 110 -11.48 -17.91 1.48
N ASP A 111 -12.81 -17.77 1.53
CA ASP A 111 -13.74 -18.86 1.85
C ASP A 111 -15.07 -18.67 1.12
N VAL A 112 -15.88 -19.72 1.05
CA VAL A 112 -17.23 -19.68 0.47
C VAL A 112 -18.19 -20.41 1.39
N TYR A 113 -19.21 -19.70 1.86
CA TYR A 113 -20.20 -20.21 2.81
C TYR A 113 -21.56 -20.44 2.15
N LYS A 114 -22.32 -21.40 2.67
CA LYS A 114 -23.76 -21.55 2.40
C LYS A 114 -24.52 -21.06 3.62
N ILE A 115 -25.24 -19.95 3.49
CA ILE A 115 -26.06 -19.40 4.58
C ILE A 115 -27.53 -19.71 4.27
N GLY A 116 -28.21 -20.34 5.23
CA GLY A 116 -29.64 -20.67 5.11
C GLY A 116 -30.47 -19.40 4.89
N GLY A 117 -31.36 -19.43 3.90
CA GLY A 117 -32.21 -18.28 3.55
C GLY A 117 -31.55 -17.19 2.70
N ILE A 118 -30.21 -17.11 2.68
CA ILE A 118 -29.45 -16.10 1.90
C ILE A 118 -28.89 -16.70 0.61
N GLY A 119 -28.31 -17.91 0.69
CA GLY A 119 -27.67 -18.59 -0.43
C GLY A 119 -26.16 -18.71 -0.26
N THR A 120 -25.43 -18.51 -1.36
CA THR A 120 -23.97 -18.65 -1.42
C THR A 120 -23.30 -17.32 -1.16
N VAL A 121 -22.40 -17.27 -0.16
CA VAL A 121 -21.69 -16.07 0.25
C VAL A 121 -20.18 -16.31 0.19
N PRO A 122 -19.51 -15.90 -0.88
CA PRO A 122 -18.05 -15.82 -0.91
C PRO A 122 -17.55 -14.71 0.01
N VAL A 123 -16.39 -14.94 0.61
CA VAL A 123 -15.70 -13.99 1.49
C VAL A 123 -14.29 -13.77 0.98
N GLY A 124 -13.83 -12.53 0.99
CA GLY A 124 -12.46 -12.21 0.62
C GLY A 124 -12.11 -10.74 0.82
N ARG A 125 -10.87 -10.41 0.51
CA ARG A 125 -10.37 -9.03 0.54
C ARG A 125 -10.47 -8.42 -0.84
N VAL A 126 -10.98 -7.20 -0.92
CA VAL A 126 -10.90 -6.41 -2.15
C VAL A 126 -9.45 -5.94 -2.33
N GLU A 127 -8.75 -6.43 -3.34
CA GLU A 127 -7.36 -6.04 -3.61
C GLU A 127 -7.32 -4.79 -4.52
N THR A 128 -8.17 -4.76 -5.53
CA THR A 128 -8.33 -3.63 -6.47
C THR A 128 -9.77 -3.46 -6.89
N GLY A 129 -10.12 -2.25 -7.34
CA GLY A 129 -11.47 -1.89 -7.76
C GLY A 129 -12.45 -1.77 -6.62
N THR A 130 -13.75 -1.80 -6.95
CA THR A 130 -14.83 -1.74 -5.97
C THR A 130 -15.87 -2.82 -6.28
N ILE A 131 -16.56 -3.29 -5.25
CA ILE A 131 -17.69 -4.22 -5.40
C ILE A 131 -18.93 -3.59 -4.78
N LYS A 132 -20.05 -3.64 -5.51
CA LYS A 132 -21.34 -3.08 -5.09
C LYS A 132 -22.46 -4.09 -5.33
N PRO A 133 -23.54 -4.04 -4.54
CA PRO A 133 -24.78 -4.74 -4.88
C PRO A 133 -25.24 -4.40 -6.31
N GLY A 134 -25.74 -5.40 -7.04
CA GLY A 134 -26.19 -5.27 -8.43
C GLY A 134 -25.09 -5.38 -9.48
N MET A 135 -23.81 -5.41 -9.10
CA MET A 135 -22.73 -5.68 -10.05
C MET A 135 -22.82 -7.11 -10.58
N ILE A 136 -22.46 -7.29 -11.86
CA ILE A 136 -22.29 -8.61 -12.46
C ILE A 136 -20.81 -8.97 -12.34
N VAL A 137 -20.52 -9.99 -11.55
CA VAL A 137 -19.16 -10.47 -11.29
C VAL A 137 -18.90 -11.77 -12.04
N CYS A 138 -17.66 -11.93 -12.51
CA CYS A 138 -17.12 -13.13 -13.10
C CYS A 138 -16.05 -13.73 -12.19
N PHE A 139 -16.09 -15.03 -11.98
CA PHE A 139 -15.13 -15.79 -11.19
C PHE A 139 -14.12 -16.50 -12.08
N ALA A 140 -12.83 -16.26 -11.85
CA ALA A 140 -11.74 -17.04 -12.44
C ALA A 140 -11.34 -18.20 -11.51
N PRO A 141 -10.92 -19.36 -12.04
CA PRO A 141 -10.67 -19.64 -13.46
C PRO A 141 -11.87 -20.15 -14.26
N ASN A 142 -13.01 -20.46 -13.62
CA ASN A 142 -14.12 -21.16 -14.30
C ASN A 142 -14.98 -20.27 -15.23
N GLY A 143 -14.82 -18.95 -15.18
CA GLY A 143 -15.57 -18.00 -16.00
C GLY A 143 -17.03 -17.83 -15.59
N LEU A 144 -17.44 -18.38 -14.44
CA LEU A 144 -18.83 -18.31 -13.98
C LEU A 144 -19.20 -16.85 -13.70
N THR A 145 -20.33 -16.41 -14.24
CA THR A 145 -20.81 -15.03 -14.10
C THR A 145 -22.13 -14.99 -13.34
N THR A 146 -22.27 -14.06 -12.39
CA THR A 146 -23.49 -13.90 -11.58
C THR A 146 -23.65 -12.46 -11.08
N GLU A 147 -24.84 -12.12 -10.61
CA GLU A 147 -25.16 -10.83 -10.00
C GLU A 147 -24.93 -10.85 -8.48
N VAL A 148 -24.32 -9.79 -7.96
CA VAL A 148 -24.12 -9.56 -6.53
C VAL A 148 -25.42 -9.12 -5.86
N LYS A 149 -25.90 -9.97 -4.96
CA LYS A 149 -26.80 -9.77 -3.80
C LYS A 149 -26.78 -8.44 -3.09
N SER A 150 -25.86 -8.47 -2.15
CA SER A 150 -25.57 -7.57 -1.06
C SER A 150 -24.07 -7.73 -0.82
N VAL A 151 -23.46 -6.70 -0.24
CA VAL A 151 -22.08 -6.74 0.23
C VAL A 151 -22.15 -6.41 1.71
N GLU A 152 -21.46 -7.17 2.53
CA GLU A 152 -21.51 -7.07 3.98
C GLU A 152 -20.10 -7.11 4.58
N MET A 153 -19.88 -6.29 5.60
CA MET A 153 -18.66 -6.27 6.40
C MET A 153 -19.06 -6.22 7.88
N HIS A 154 -18.53 -7.13 8.70
CA HIS A 154 -18.85 -7.20 10.13
C HIS A 154 -20.38 -7.22 10.43
N HIS A 155 -21.16 -7.93 9.61
CA HIS A 155 -22.63 -8.03 9.72
C HIS A 155 -23.42 -6.76 9.40
N GLU A 156 -22.79 -5.75 8.82
CA GLU A 156 -23.46 -4.56 8.31
C GLU A 156 -23.45 -4.55 6.78
N SER A 157 -24.58 -4.16 6.18
CA SER A 157 -24.70 -4.01 4.73
C SER A 157 -23.98 -2.76 4.25
N LEU A 158 -23.16 -2.91 3.21
CA LEU A 158 -22.41 -1.84 2.59
C LEU A 158 -23.00 -1.47 1.21
N PRO A 159 -23.10 -0.17 0.88
CA PRO A 159 -23.46 0.27 -0.47
C PRO A 159 -22.35 -0.03 -1.49
N GLU A 160 -21.10 -0.05 -1.03
CA GLU A 160 -19.93 -0.46 -1.79
C GLU A 160 -18.80 -0.89 -0.84
N ALA A 161 -17.91 -1.75 -1.31
CA ALA A 161 -16.66 -2.08 -0.63
C ALA A 161 -15.44 -1.66 -1.46
N LEU A 162 -14.43 -1.16 -0.77
CA LEU A 162 -13.23 -0.53 -1.33
C LEU A 162 -11.99 -1.42 -1.12
N PRO A 163 -10.88 -1.15 -1.82
CA PRO A 163 -9.65 -1.91 -1.63
C PRO A 163 -9.18 -1.88 -0.17
N GLY A 164 -8.87 -3.06 0.36
CA GLY A 164 -8.49 -3.30 1.76
C GLY A 164 -9.60 -3.89 2.62
N ASP A 165 -10.86 -3.75 2.22
CA ASP A 165 -12.01 -4.23 2.99
C ASP A 165 -12.13 -5.76 2.87
N ASN A 166 -12.41 -6.43 3.99
CA ASN A 166 -12.69 -7.87 4.02
C ASN A 166 -14.20 -8.04 4.09
N VAL A 167 -14.80 -8.53 3.01
CA VAL A 167 -16.25 -8.52 2.82
C VAL A 167 -16.77 -9.92 2.49
N GLY A 168 -17.98 -10.20 2.96
CA GLY A 168 -18.83 -11.24 2.43
C GLY A 168 -19.79 -10.63 1.41
N PHE A 169 -20.07 -11.31 0.32
CA PHE A 169 -21.06 -10.83 -0.65
C PHE A 169 -21.96 -11.95 -1.12
N ASN A 170 -23.27 -11.73 -1.19
CA ASN A 170 -24.21 -12.75 -1.64
C ASN A 170 -24.24 -12.80 -3.17
N VAL A 171 -24.37 -13.99 -3.76
CA VAL A 171 -24.49 -14.17 -5.21
C VAL A 171 -25.68 -15.07 -5.58
N LYS A 172 -26.36 -14.75 -6.69
CA LYS A 172 -27.53 -15.53 -7.15
C LYS A 172 -27.14 -16.76 -7.96
N ASN A 173 -27.92 -17.83 -7.80
CA ASN A 173 -27.87 -19.00 -8.69
C ASN A 173 -26.48 -19.67 -8.82
N VAL A 174 -25.62 -19.52 -7.80
CA VAL A 174 -24.32 -20.20 -7.74
C VAL A 174 -24.31 -21.16 -6.57
N SER A 175 -23.88 -22.39 -6.81
CA SER A 175 -23.66 -23.37 -5.74
C SER A 175 -22.30 -23.16 -5.07
N VAL A 176 -22.23 -23.36 -3.76
CA VAL A 176 -20.94 -23.34 -3.01
C VAL A 176 -19.92 -24.33 -3.57
N LYS A 177 -20.35 -25.39 -4.28
CA LYS A 177 -19.43 -26.36 -4.89
C LYS A 177 -18.69 -25.81 -6.13
N GLU A 178 -19.22 -24.75 -6.75
CA GLU A 178 -18.69 -24.16 -7.98
C GLU A 178 -17.63 -23.09 -7.71
N LEU A 179 -17.56 -22.58 -6.48
CA LEU A 179 -16.58 -21.60 -6.04
C LEU A 179 -15.69 -22.21 -4.96
N ARG A 180 -14.41 -21.84 -4.95
CA ARG A 180 -13.42 -22.34 -3.99
C ARG A 180 -12.48 -21.22 -3.57
N ARG A 181 -11.85 -21.41 -2.41
CA ARG A 181 -10.72 -20.59 -1.98
C ARG A 181 -9.67 -20.49 -3.09
N GLY A 182 -9.17 -19.28 -3.31
CA GLY A 182 -8.18 -18.96 -4.34
C GLY A 182 -8.78 -18.54 -5.68
N TYR A 183 -10.08 -18.72 -5.91
CA TYR A 183 -10.75 -18.14 -7.09
C TYR A 183 -10.75 -16.62 -6.99
N VAL A 184 -10.84 -15.93 -8.12
CA VAL A 184 -10.82 -14.46 -8.14
C VAL A 184 -12.12 -13.93 -8.72
N ALA A 185 -12.87 -13.19 -7.92
CA ALA A 185 -14.02 -12.43 -8.39
C ALA A 185 -13.54 -11.13 -9.06
N SER A 186 -14.17 -10.78 -10.17
CA SER A 186 -13.87 -9.59 -10.97
C SER A 186 -15.15 -9.04 -11.61
N ASP A 187 -15.15 -7.78 -12.04
CA ASP A 187 -16.28 -7.21 -12.79
C ASP A 187 -16.31 -7.83 -14.19
N SER A 188 -17.46 -8.41 -14.57
CA SER A 188 -17.61 -9.05 -15.89
C SER A 188 -17.50 -8.05 -17.05
N LYS A 189 -17.76 -6.76 -16.80
CA LYS A 189 -17.77 -5.69 -17.81
C LYS A 189 -16.46 -4.92 -17.89
N ASN A 190 -15.58 -5.05 -16.89
CA ASN A 190 -14.35 -4.27 -16.82
C ASN A 190 -13.13 -5.17 -16.57
N LYS A 191 -12.51 -5.64 -17.68
CA LYS A 191 -11.32 -6.49 -17.69
C LYS A 191 -11.46 -7.68 -16.71
N PRO A 192 -12.37 -8.63 -16.97
CA PRO A 192 -12.58 -9.78 -16.11
C PRO A 192 -11.28 -10.58 -15.93
N ALA A 193 -11.11 -11.18 -14.75
CA ALA A 193 -10.00 -12.08 -14.48
C ALA A 193 -10.13 -13.33 -15.37
N THR A 194 -9.01 -13.78 -15.92
CA THR A 194 -8.90 -15.00 -16.71
C THR A 194 -7.94 -15.96 -16.00
N GLY A 195 -8.21 -17.26 -16.12
CA GLY A 195 -7.39 -18.34 -15.58
C GLY A 195 -6.29 -18.76 -16.55
#